data_AF-A0A7C6SHF7-F1
#
_entry.id   AF-A0A7C6SHF7-F1
#
_cell.length_a   1.000
_cell.length_b   1.000
_cell.length_c   1.000
_cell.angle_alpha   90.00
_cell.angle_beta   90.00
_cell.angle_gamma   90.00
#
_symmetry.space_group_name_H-M   'P 1'
#
loop_
_entity.id
_entity.type
_entity.pdbx_description
1 polymer ?
#
loop_
_entity_poly.entity_id
_entity_poly.type
_entity_poly.pdbx_seq_one_letter_code
_entity_poly.pdbx_strand_id
1 'polypeptide(L)' 'PYNEVDEHGYKTSSFKQSMKFYDHLKRHGIQVTLRKEQGRDIDAACGQLRSKHIKRGTA' A
#
# COMPACT_ATOMS: atom_id res chain seq x y z
N PRO A 1 -4.09 -0.79 -3.04
CA PRO A 1 -2.70 -0.43 -3.44
C PRO A 1 -1.75 -0.62 -2.26
N TYR A 2 -0.58 -1.21 -2.49
CA TYR A 2 0.43 -1.38 -1.45
C TYR A 2 1.18 -0.07 -1.23
N ASN A 3 1.38 0.29 0.04
CA ASN A 3 2.20 1.43 0.42
C ASN A 3 3.59 0.90 0.77
N GLU A 4 4.58 1.33 0.00
CA GLU A 4 5.95 0.81 0.14
C GLU A 4 6.54 1.16 1.50
N VAL A 5 7.29 0.20 2.06
CA VAL A 5 8.09 0.32 3.29
C VAL A 5 9.48 -0.26 3.03
N ASP A 6 10.46 0.19 3.81
CA ASP A 6 11.87 -0.11 3.59
C ASP A 6 12.20 -1.60 3.83
N GLU A 7 11.43 -2.28 4.68
CA GLU A 7 11.78 -3.58 5.26
C GLU A 7 11.43 -4.78 4.37
N HIS A 8 10.56 -4.61 3.37
CA HIS A 8 9.94 -5.75 2.67
C HIS A 8 10.22 -5.82 1.16
N GLY A 9 10.95 -4.86 0.59
CA GLY A 9 11.38 -4.86 -0.83
C GLY A 9 10.25 -4.84 -1.89
N TYR A 10 8.99 -4.97 -1.48
CA TYR A 10 7.84 -4.99 -2.37
C TYR A 10 7.53 -3.62 -2.96
N LYS A 11 6.93 -3.65 -4.15
CA LYS A 11 6.52 -2.46 -4.91
C LYS A 11 5.03 -2.46 -5.17
N THR A 12 4.47 -1.26 -5.26
CA THR A 12 3.05 -1.11 -5.59
C THR A 12 2.77 -1.63 -6.99
N SER A 13 1.63 -2.31 -7.17
CA SER A 13 1.20 -2.75 -8.50
C SER A 13 0.79 -1.56 -9.35
N SER A 14 1.01 -1.64 -10.67
CA SER A 14 0.50 -0.62 -11.58
C SER A 14 -1.03 -0.52 -11.50
N PHE A 15 -1.57 0.65 -11.80
CA PHE A 15 -3.02 0.85 -11.84
C PHE A 15 -3.69 -0.13 -12.82
N LYS A 16 -3.08 -0.33 -14.01
CA LYS A 16 -3.57 -1.28 -15.02
C LYS A 16 -3.64 -2.72 -14.51
N GLN A 17 -2.63 -3.20 -13.78
CA GLN A 17 -2.66 -4.54 -13.18
C GLN A 17 -3.69 -4.65 -12.07
N SER A 18 -3.79 -3.63 -11.21
CA SER A 18 -4.78 -3.58 -10.14
C SER A 18 -6.21 -3.63 -10.71
N MET A 19 -6.45 -2.91 -11.81
CA MET A 19 -7.74 -2.89 -12.49
C MET A 19 -8.08 -4.25 -13.12
N LYS A 20 -7.11 -4.91 -13.77
CA LYS A 20 -7.31 -6.27 -14.30
C LYS A 20 -7.75 -7.26 -13.22
N PHE A 21 -7.14 -7.17 -12.03
CA PHE A 21 -7.49 -8.02 -10.89
C PHE A 21 -8.88 -7.68 -10.33
N TYR A 22 -9.19 -6.38 -10.18
CA TYR A 22 -10.52 -5.91 -9.81
C TYR A 22 -11.59 -6.46 -10.76
N ASP A 23 -11.38 -6.34 -12.08
CA ASP A 23 -12.35 -6.79 -13.08
C ASP A 23 -12.51 -8.31 -13.04
N HIS A 24 -11.42 -9.04 -12.81
CA HIS A 24 -11.47 -10.50 -12.65
C HIS A 24 -12.38 -10.89 -11.49
N LEU A 25 -12.23 -10.26 -10.31
CA LEU A 25 -13.08 -10.53 -9.16
C LEU A 25 -14.54 -10.12 -9.41
N LYS A 26 -14.77 -8.95 -10.00
CA LYS A 26 -16.11 -8.46 -10.34
C LYS A 26 -16.86 -9.41 -11.28
N ARG A 27 -16.19 -9.95 -12.30
CA ARG A 27 -16.79 -10.91 -13.25
C ARG A 27 -17.22 -12.22 -12.58
N HIS A 28 -16.62 -12.58 -11.46
CA HIS A 28 -17.01 -13.75 -10.66
C HIS A 28 -18.05 -13.41 -9.58
N GLY A 29 -18.68 -12.24 -9.64
CA GLY A 29 -19.73 -11.84 -8.70
C GLY A 29 -19.22 -11.39 -7.33
N ILE A 30 -17.90 -11.21 -7.16
CA ILE A 30 -17.32 -10.78 -5.88
C ILE A 30 -17.45 -9.26 -5.74
N GLN A 31 -18.03 -8.80 -4.64
CA GLN A 31 -18.06 -7.38 -4.31
C GLN A 31 -16.66 -6.90 -3.92
N VAL A 32 -16.08 -6.05 -4.76
CA VAL A 32 -14.73 -5.49 -4.56
C VAL A 32 -14.73 -3.99 -4.83
N THR A 33 -13.82 -3.28 -4.17
CA THR A 33 -13.53 -1.84 -4.33
C THR A 33 -12.03 -1.60 -4.33
N LEU A 34 -11.54 -0.71 -5.21
CA LEU A 34 -10.15 -0.27 -5.15
C LEU A 34 -10.03 0.90 -4.16
N ARG A 35 -9.27 0.71 -3.07
CA ARG A 35 -9.04 1.75 -2.05
C ARG A 35 -8.24 2.92 -2.63
N LYS A 36 -8.73 4.15 -2.42
CA LYS A 36 -7.95 5.38 -2.66
C LYS A 36 -6.84 5.51 -1.63
N GLU A 37 -5.62 5.78 -2.09
CA GLU A 37 -4.47 6.01 -1.21
C GLU A 37 -4.55 7.40 -0.57
N GLN A 38 -4.20 7.49 0.71
CA GLN A 38 -4.20 8.73 1.50
C GLN A 38 -2.99 8.73 2.44
N GLY A 39 -2.40 9.91 2.68
CA GLY A 39 -1.33 10.09 3.68
C GLY A 39 0.05 9.55 3.29
N ARG A 40 0.30 9.22 2.02
CA ARG A 40 1.59 8.68 1.55
C ARG A 40 2.72 9.70 1.66
N ASP A 41 2.41 10.95 1.32
CA ASP A 41 3.29 12.12 1.37
C ASP A 41 3.77 12.45 2.79
N ILE A 42 2.96 12.12 3.80
CA ILE A 42 3.25 12.36 5.21
C ILE A 42 3.56 11.08 6.00
N ASP A 43 3.95 9.99 5.32
CA ASP A 43 4.32 8.72 5.98
C ASP A 43 3.20 8.10 6.83
N ALA A 44 1.95 8.46 6.58
CA ALA A 44 0.78 8.06 7.37
C ALA A 44 -0.18 7.13 6.59
N ALA A 45 0.20 6.68 5.41
CA ALA A 45 -0.60 5.69 4.69
C ALA A 45 -0.61 4.35 5.45
N CYS A 46 -1.62 3.52 5.21
CA CYS A 46 -1.74 2.21 5.88
C CYS A 46 -0.44 1.41 5.77
N GLY A 47 0.10 0.93 6.89
CA GLY A 47 1.37 0.18 6.94
C GLY A 47 2.63 1.04 7.07
N GLN A 48 2.55 2.37 6.93
CA GLN A 48 3.70 3.28 7.06
C GLN A 48 3.88 3.88 8.47
N LEU A 49 2.93 3.67 9.39
CA LEU A 49 3.03 4.20 10.74
C LEU A 49 4.17 3.53 11.51
N ARG A 50 5.23 4.30 11.78
CA ARG A 50 6.45 3.84 12.44
C ARG A 50 6.99 4.90 13.39
N SER A 51 7.51 4.48 14.53
CA SER A 51 8.15 5.40 15.48
C SER A 51 9.50 5.86 14.94
N LYS A 52 9.58 7.09 14.41
CA LYS A 52 10.83 7.69 13.92
C LYS A 52 11.88 7.87 15.02
N HIS A 53 11.52 7.70 16.29
CA HIS A 53 12.41 7.82 17.45
C HIS A 53 13.43 6.67 17.57
N ILE A 54 13.19 5.51 16.96
CA ILE A 54 14.10 4.35 17.07
C ILE A 54 15.40 4.55 16.27
N LYS A 55 15.46 5.50 15.32
CA LYS A 55 16.71 5.84 14.62
C LYS A 55 17.69 6.68 15.46
N ARG A 56 17.37 7.01 16.73
CA ARG A 56 18.29 7.64 17.68
C ARG A 56 18.73 6.63 18.75
N GLY A 57 19.69 5.79 18.36
CA GLY A 57 20.42 4.87 19.22
C GLY A 57 21.21 3.95 18.29
N THR A 58 22.53 4.12 18.13
CA THR A 58 23.56 4.22 19.16
C THR A 58 24.58 5.34 18.89
N ALA A 59 25.24 5.75 19.97
CA ALA A 59 26.47 6.53 19.99
C ALA A 59 27.60 5.89 19.16
#